data_AF-S0NLW8-F1
#
_entry.id   AF-S0NLW8-F1
#
_cell.length_a   1.000
_cell.length_b   1.000
_cell.length_c   1.000
_cell.angle_alpha   90.00
_cell.angle_beta   90.00
_cell.angle_gamma   90.00
#
_symmetry.space_group_name_H-M   'P 1'
#
loop_
_entity.id
_entity.type
_entity.pdbx_description
1 polymer ?
#
loop_
_entity_poly.entity_id
_entity_poly.type
_entity_poly.pdbx_seq_one_letter_code
_entity_poly.pdbx_strand_id
1 'polypeptide(L)'
;MKKNLLQAIFFDEYNHWDRFVEKYGRRIRPVVKKEVKKFRNCRDIRKGYRLFVCECCHDVKTVPLSCKGKFCPSCSIGESQKWAEVTSNDLFRVVHRHVIFTIDEGLRDIFLLEEYRKELLKGLMDEAAQIILNFYKKSGLQPGIIATLHTFGSKLEFNPHVHMVVTMGGVTKKDSGKATTIYLIRC
;
A
#
# COMPACT_ATOMS: atom_id res chain seq x y z
N MET A 1 20.44 21.65 1.82
CA MET A 1 19.60 20.50 2.28
C MET A 1 20.08 19.23 1.62
N LYS A 2 20.28 18.17 2.40
CA LYS A 2 20.63 16.86 1.85
C LYS A 2 19.42 16.28 1.12
N LYS A 3 19.49 16.20 -0.21
CA LYS A 3 18.50 15.46 -1.02
C LYS A 3 18.47 14.02 -0.52
N ASN A 4 17.28 13.41 -0.45
CA ASN A 4 17.25 11.96 -0.25
C ASN A 4 17.85 11.26 -1.49
N LEU A 5 18.33 10.03 -1.33
CA LEU A 5 19.03 9.29 -2.40
C LEU A 5 18.21 9.25 -3.71
N LEU A 6 16.90 9.02 -3.62
CA LEU A 6 16.02 8.99 -4.79
C LEU A 6 15.85 10.37 -5.45
N GLN A 7 15.81 11.47 -4.68
CA GLN A 7 15.81 12.83 -5.24
C GLN A 7 17.13 13.16 -5.92
N ALA A 8 18.26 12.64 -5.41
CA ALA A 8 19.55 12.77 -6.08
C ALA A 8 19.53 12.03 -7.42
N ILE A 9 19.09 10.77 -7.45
CA ILE A 9 19.02 9.97 -8.68
C ILE A 9 18.03 10.57 -9.71
N PHE A 10 16.87 11.07 -9.29
CA PHE A 10 15.86 11.55 -10.25
C PHE A 10 16.19 12.93 -10.84
N PHE A 11 16.86 13.78 -10.05
CA PHE A 11 16.99 15.22 -10.29
C PHE A 11 18.43 15.71 -10.02
N ASP A 12 19.43 14.91 -10.37
CA ASP A 12 20.82 15.33 -10.49
C ASP A 12 21.04 16.11 -11.79
N GLU A 13 22.31 16.38 -12.11
CA GLU A 13 22.75 17.04 -13.33
C GLU A 13 22.33 16.33 -14.62
N TYR A 14 22.08 15.02 -14.57
CA TYR A 14 21.69 14.22 -15.75
C TYR A 14 20.18 14.24 -16.01
N ASN A 15 19.38 14.84 -15.12
CA ASN A 15 17.92 14.97 -15.25
C ASN A 15 17.22 13.66 -15.65
N HIS A 16 17.59 12.56 -14.98
CA HIS A 16 17.14 11.20 -15.32
C HIS A 16 15.62 11.08 -15.50
N TRP A 17 14.82 11.73 -14.64
CA TRP A 17 13.37 11.70 -14.77
C TRP A 17 12.87 12.37 -16.04
N ASP A 18 13.39 13.55 -16.40
CA ASP A 18 12.92 14.29 -17.56
C ASP A 18 13.31 13.56 -18.86
N ARG A 19 14.52 12.98 -18.93
CA ARG A 19 14.95 12.11 -20.06
C ARG A 19 14.09 10.85 -20.18
N PHE A 20 13.71 10.25 -19.04
CA PHE A 20 12.80 9.10 -19.03
C PHE A 20 11.40 9.47 -19.55
N VAL A 21 10.88 10.64 -19.17
CA VAL A 21 9.61 11.17 -19.66
C VAL A 21 9.67 11.51 -21.15
N GLU A 22 10.78 12.03 -21.65
CA GLU A 22 10.97 12.28 -23.08
C GLU A 22 10.90 10.99 -23.90
N LYS A 23 11.61 9.94 -23.45
CA LYS A 23 11.67 8.66 -24.16
C LYS A 23 10.39 7.83 -24.05
N TYR A 24 9.72 7.83 -22.89
CA TYR A 24 8.61 6.92 -22.60
C TYR A 24 7.30 7.63 -22.25
N GLY A 25 7.21 8.95 -22.42
CA GLY A 25 6.13 9.79 -21.90
C GLY A 25 4.71 9.35 -22.22
N ARG A 26 4.48 8.72 -23.39
CA ARG A 26 3.18 8.17 -23.79
C ARG A 26 2.77 6.92 -22.99
N ARG A 27 3.73 6.13 -22.53
CA ARG A 27 3.52 4.91 -21.72
C ARG A 27 3.44 5.20 -20.21
N ILE A 28 3.79 6.41 -19.80
CA ILE A 28 3.78 6.79 -18.38
C ILE A 28 2.40 7.27 -17.98
N ARG A 29 1.75 6.52 -17.09
CA ARG A 29 0.45 6.84 -16.52
C ARG A 29 0.44 8.24 -15.86
N PRO A 30 -0.64 9.03 -15.99
CA PRO A 30 -0.73 10.38 -15.40
C PRO A 30 -0.46 10.42 -13.89
N VAL A 31 -0.90 9.39 -13.15
CA VAL A 31 -0.68 9.28 -11.70
C VAL A 31 0.81 9.24 -11.35
N VAL A 32 1.65 8.58 -12.15
CA VAL A 32 3.09 8.49 -11.93
C VAL A 32 3.72 9.88 -12.09
N LYS A 33 3.38 10.60 -13.16
CA LYS A 33 3.86 11.98 -13.39
C LYS A 33 3.45 12.91 -12.25
N LYS A 34 2.20 12.80 -11.77
CA LYS A 34 1.68 13.58 -10.64
C LYS A 34 2.47 13.32 -9.35
N GLU A 35 2.74 12.07 -9.03
CA GLU A 35 3.46 11.70 -7.80
C GLU A 35 4.94 12.11 -7.86
N VAL A 36 5.61 11.94 -9.01
CA VAL A 36 7.00 12.41 -9.16
C VAL A 36 7.10 13.94 -9.09
N LYS A 37 6.11 14.68 -9.62
CA LYS A 37 6.04 16.15 -9.49
C LYS A 37 5.94 16.61 -8.04
N LYS A 38 5.14 15.93 -7.21
CA LYS A 38 5.07 16.18 -5.75
C LYS A 38 6.42 15.88 -5.08
N PHE A 39 7.04 14.77 -5.46
CA PHE A 39 8.31 14.32 -4.91
C PHE A 39 9.48 15.28 -5.22
N ARG A 40 9.52 15.86 -6.42
CA ARG A 40 10.56 16.79 -6.88
C ARG A 40 10.84 17.92 -5.91
N ASN A 41 9.80 18.44 -5.28
CA ASN A 41 9.88 19.59 -4.38
C ASN A 41 9.63 19.22 -2.91
N CYS A 42 9.63 17.93 -2.59
CA CYS A 42 9.39 17.48 -1.23
C CYS A 42 10.48 17.96 -0.28
N ARG A 43 10.07 18.54 0.85
CA ARG A 43 10.95 19.13 1.87
C ARG A 43 11.77 20.33 1.37
N ASP A 44 11.35 21.01 0.30
CA ASP A 44 11.96 22.28 -0.09
C ASP A 44 11.52 23.40 0.88
N ILE A 45 12.45 23.89 1.72
CA ILE A 45 12.18 24.94 2.70
C ILE A 45 11.63 26.24 2.06
N ARG A 46 12.00 26.52 0.80
CA ARG A 46 11.49 27.68 0.06
C ARG A 46 10.00 27.57 -0.27
N LYS A 47 9.44 26.37 -0.18
CA LYS A 47 8.00 26.09 -0.38
C LYS A 47 7.22 26.02 0.93
N GLY A 48 7.85 26.42 2.03
CA GLY A 48 7.23 26.47 3.35
C GLY A 48 7.81 25.44 4.31
N TYR A 49 7.72 25.78 5.59
CA TYR A 49 8.20 24.99 6.71
C TYR A 49 7.35 25.28 7.95
N ARG A 50 7.45 24.40 8.94
CA ARG A 50 6.95 24.64 10.30
C ARG A 50 8.13 25.04 11.17
N LEU A 51 7.92 26.08 11.97
CA LEU A 51 8.86 26.51 12.99
C LEU A 51 8.40 25.95 14.33
N PHE A 52 9.26 25.22 15.02
CA PHE A 52 9.04 24.80 16.40
C PHE A 52 10.04 25.55 17.26
N VAL A 53 9.53 26.22 18.29
CA VAL A 53 10.35 26.98 19.24
C VAL A 53 10.10 26.37 20.61
N CYS A 54 11.18 26.01 21.32
CA CYS A 54 11.07 25.56 22.70
C CYS A 54 10.83 26.77 23.62
N GLU A 55 9.76 26.76 24.41
CA GLU A 55 9.43 27.86 25.33
C GLU A 55 10.43 27.98 26.50
N CYS A 56 11.16 26.91 26.82
CA CYS A 56 12.12 26.91 27.94
C CYS A 56 13.51 27.42 27.53
N CYS A 57 14.07 26.90 26.44
CA CYS A 57 15.45 27.21 26.01
C CYS A 57 15.54 28.04 24.72
N HIS A 58 14.39 28.38 24.12
CA HIS A 58 14.31 29.11 22.84
C HIS A 58 15.01 28.43 21.67
N ASP A 59 15.33 27.14 21.77
CA ASP A 59 15.87 26.37 20.65
C ASP A 59 14.84 26.29 19.51
N VAL A 60 15.32 26.46 18.28
CA VAL A 60 14.48 26.62 17.09
C VAL A 60 14.73 25.48 16.13
N LYS A 61 13.68 24.74 15.82
CA LYS A 61 13.69 23.67 14.83
C LYS A 61 12.79 24.00 13.65
N THR A 62 13.40 24.14 12.48
CA THR A 62 12.69 24.28 11.21
C THR A 62 12.43 22.92 10.58
N VAL A 63 11.17 22.60 10.30
CA VAL A 63 10.77 21.34 9.65
C VAL A 63 10.12 21.66 8.30
N PRO A 64 10.77 21.36 7.17
CA PRO A 64 10.19 21.57 5.84
C PRO A 64 8.90 20.77 5.62
N LEU A 65 7.97 21.32 4.83
CA LEU A 65 6.69 20.66 4.56
C LEU A 65 6.88 19.36 3.74
N SER A 66 6.13 18.33 4.13
CA SER A 66 6.05 17.04 3.45
C SER A 66 5.20 17.11 2.19
N CYS A 67 5.56 16.40 1.12
CA CYS A 67 4.73 16.35 -0.10
C CYS A 67 3.48 15.44 0.02
N LYS A 68 3.39 14.62 1.07
CA LYS A 68 2.33 13.61 1.29
C LYS A 68 2.10 12.69 0.08
N GLY A 69 3.12 12.53 -0.77
CA GLY A 69 3.07 11.67 -1.95
C GLY A 69 3.39 10.22 -1.57
N LYS A 70 2.69 9.27 -2.21
CA LYS A 70 2.86 7.83 -1.97
C LYS A 70 4.20 7.30 -2.50
N PHE A 71 4.75 7.99 -3.52
CA PHE A 71 6.05 7.68 -4.10
C PHE A 71 7.24 8.16 -3.24
N CYS A 72 7.03 9.17 -2.39
CA CYS A 72 8.12 9.77 -1.63
C CYS A 72 8.51 8.88 -0.44
N PRO A 73 9.71 8.27 -0.40
CA PRO A 73 10.10 7.36 0.68
C PRO A 73 10.08 8.05 2.06
N SER A 74 10.42 9.34 2.10
CA SER A 74 10.46 10.10 3.36
C SER A 74 9.08 10.52 3.88
N CYS A 75 8.02 10.38 3.08
CA CYS A 75 6.67 10.80 3.46
C CYS A 75 5.68 9.63 3.49
N SER A 76 5.84 8.62 2.62
CA SER A 76 4.94 7.47 2.58
C SER A 76 5.13 6.54 3.77
N ILE A 77 6.37 6.34 4.23
CA ILE A 77 6.68 5.38 5.31
C ILE A 77 5.92 5.70 6.60
N GLY A 78 5.91 6.96 7.04
CA GLY A 78 5.24 7.34 8.29
C GLY A 78 3.73 7.11 8.24
N GLU A 79 3.10 7.40 7.11
CA GLU A 79 1.66 7.14 6.91
C GLU A 79 1.37 5.64 6.86
N SER A 80 2.23 4.85 6.18
CA SER A 80 2.11 3.40 6.14
C SER A 80 2.27 2.77 7.53
N GLN A 81 3.21 3.25 8.35
CA GLN A 81 3.40 2.78 9.73
C GLN A 81 2.21 3.13 10.61
N LYS A 82 1.72 4.38 10.55
CA LYS A 82 0.54 4.80 11.30
C LYS A 82 -0.70 3.98 10.91
N TRP A 83 -0.89 3.72 9.63
CA TRP A 83 -1.99 2.88 9.16
C TRP A 83 -1.85 1.44 9.66
N ALA A 84 -0.64 0.87 9.64
CA ALA A 84 -0.38 -0.46 10.17
C ALA A 84 -0.64 -0.56 11.68
N GLU A 85 -0.26 0.46 12.45
CA GLU A 85 -0.51 0.52 13.90
C GLU A 85 -2.01 0.57 14.22
N VAL A 86 -2.75 1.50 13.60
CA VAL A 86 -4.21 1.60 13.77
C VAL A 86 -4.88 0.29 13.37
N THR A 87 -4.52 -0.24 12.21
CA THR A 87 -5.07 -1.52 11.72
C THR A 87 -4.77 -2.65 12.68
N SER A 88 -3.55 -2.73 13.23
CA SER A 88 -3.17 -3.76 14.20
C SER A 88 -3.97 -3.68 15.50
N ASN A 89 -4.37 -2.48 15.92
CA ASN A 89 -5.21 -2.29 17.10
C ASN A 89 -6.67 -2.69 16.86
N ASP A 90 -7.13 -2.61 15.62
CA ASP A 90 -8.49 -3.00 15.22
C ASP A 90 -8.64 -4.50 14.92
N LEU A 91 -7.54 -5.27 14.88
CA LEU A 91 -7.57 -6.70 14.62
C LEU A 91 -8.11 -7.51 15.82
N PHE A 92 -8.84 -8.59 15.52
CA PHE A 92 -9.23 -9.57 16.52
C PHE A 92 -8.00 -10.22 17.16
N ARG A 93 -8.02 -10.44 18.48
CA ARG A 93 -6.94 -11.15 19.20
C ARG A 93 -6.98 -12.66 18.96
N VAL A 94 -6.64 -13.05 17.74
CA VAL A 94 -6.59 -14.44 17.27
C VAL A 94 -5.31 -14.68 16.47
N VAL A 95 -5.00 -15.94 16.20
CA VAL A 95 -3.95 -16.26 15.22
C VAL A 95 -4.43 -15.78 13.85
N HIS A 96 -3.54 -15.18 13.07
CA HIS A 96 -3.80 -14.81 11.69
C HIS A 96 -2.89 -15.60 10.74
N ARG A 97 -3.32 -15.82 9.50
CA ARG A 97 -2.49 -16.37 8.42
C ARG A 97 -2.27 -15.32 7.36
N HIS A 98 -1.04 -15.30 6.85
CA HIS A 98 -0.72 -14.57 5.64
C HIS A 98 -0.93 -15.50 4.45
N VAL A 99 -1.90 -15.17 3.60
CA VAL A 99 -2.21 -15.91 2.37
C VAL A 99 -1.85 -15.04 1.19
N ILE A 100 -1.25 -15.64 0.16
CA ILE A 100 -0.83 -14.92 -1.04
C ILE A 100 -1.46 -15.61 -2.25
N PHE A 101 -2.24 -14.86 -3.03
CA PHE A 101 -2.71 -15.30 -4.34
C PHE A 101 -1.89 -14.58 -5.40
N THR A 102 -1.22 -15.34 -6.27
CA THR A 102 -0.39 -14.80 -7.35
C THR A 102 -1.00 -15.23 -8.67
N ILE A 103 -1.12 -14.29 -9.61
CA ILE A 103 -1.59 -14.64 -10.96
C ILE A 103 -0.52 -15.47 -11.68
N ASP A 104 -0.98 -16.44 -12.47
CA ASP A 104 -0.10 -17.22 -13.33
C ASP A 104 0.71 -16.33 -14.29
N GLU A 105 1.94 -16.74 -14.59
CA GLU A 105 2.85 -15.98 -15.46
C GLU A 105 2.27 -15.74 -16.86
N GLY A 106 1.59 -16.72 -17.44
CA GLY A 106 0.99 -16.62 -18.77
C GLY A 106 -0.15 -15.60 -18.88
N LEU A 107 -0.71 -15.17 -17.76
CA LEU A 107 -1.81 -14.20 -17.71
C LEU A 107 -1.33 -12.77 -17.42
N ARG A 108 -0.07 -12.57 -17.04
CA ARG A 108 0.46 -11.26 -16.62
C ARG A 108 0.36 -10.21 -17.72
N ASP A 109 0.58 -10.57 -18.98
CA ASP A 109 0.51 -9.62 -20.09
C ASP A 109 -0.90 -9.05 -20.29
N ILE A 110 -1.94 -9.85 -20.05
CA ILE A 110 -3.33 -9.40 -20.10
C ILE A 110 -3.61 -8.37 -19.00
N PHE A 111 -3.04 -8.56 -17.81
CA PHE A 111 -3.13 -7.62 -16.68
C PHE A 111 -2.34 -6.31 -16.90
N LEU A 112 -1.48 -6.24 -17.93
CA LEU A 112 -0.79 -5.01 -18.32
C LEU A 112 -1.61 -4.16 -19.30
N LEU A 113 -2.51 -4.76 -20.07
CA LEU A 113 -3.32 -4.04 -21.06
C LEU A 113 -4.17 -2.95 -20.38
N GLU A 114 -4.03 -1.71 -20.84
CA GLU A 114 -4.66 -0.56 -20.18
C GLU A 114 -6.18 -0.68 -20.09
N GLU A 115 -6.80 -1.30 -21.10
CA GLU A 115 -8.24 -1.55 -21.18
C GLU A 115 -8.74 -2.42 -20.02
N TYR A 116 -8.05 -3.52 -19.71
CA TYR A 116 -8.52 -4.51 -18.72
C TYR A 116 -7.86 -4.37 -17.36
N ARG A 117 -6.70 -3.69 -17.27
CA ARG A 117 -5.85 -3.66 -16.08
C ARG A 117 -6.62 -3.30 -14.80
N LYS A 118 -7.47 -2.27 -14.84
CA LYS A 118 -8.19 -1.82 -13.64
C LYS A 118 -9.17 -2.89 -13.16
N GLU A 119 -9.89 -3.50 -14.09
CA GLU A 119 -10.93 -4.49 -13.80
C GLU A 119 -10.30 -5.81 -13.36
N LEU A 120 -9.28 -6.28 -14.07
CA LEU A 120 -8.57 -7.52 -13.72
C LEU A 120 -7.86 -7.42 -12.37
N LEU A 121 -7.21 -6.30 -12.06
CA LEU A 121 -6.55 -6.10 -10.77
C LEU A 121 -7.53 -6.02 -9.61
N LYS A 122 -8.68 -5.36 -9.79
CA LYS A 122 -9.75 -5.35 -8.80
C LYS A 122 -10.37 -6.75 -8.66
N GLY A 123 -10.68 -7.40 -9.78
CA GLY A 123 -11.25 -8.74 -9.83
C GLY A 123 -10.35 -9.77 -9.16
N LEU A 124 -9.03 -9.73 -9.39
CA LEU A 124 -8.07 -10.59 -8.70
C LEU A 124 -8.16 -10.44 -7.17
N MET A 125 -8.28 -9.20 -6.67
CA MET A 125 -8.43 -8.94 -5.23
C MET A 125 -9.76 -9.43 -4.67
N ASP A 126 -10.86 -9.19 -5.40
CA ASP A 126 -12.21 -9.61 -5.00
C ASP A 126 -12.34 -11.14 -5.00
N GLU A 127 -11.86 -11.81 -6.05
CA GLU A 127 -11.89 -13.27 -6.18
C GLU A 127 -10.99 -13.95 -5.15
N ALA A 128 -9.80 -13.41 -4.87
CA ALA A 128 -8.94 -13.89 -3.79
C ALA A 128 -9.66 -13.85 -2.42
N ALA A 129 -10.38 -12.76 -2.13
CA ALA A 129 -11.21 -12.66 -0.94
C ALA A 129 -12.36 -13.68 -0.94
N GLN A 130 -13.05 -13.82 -2.08
CA GLN A 130 -14.19 -14.71 -2.23
C GLN A 130 -13.80 -16.19 -2.05
N ILE A 131 -12.62 -16.61 -2.53
CA ILE A 131 -12.09 -17.96 -2.32
C ILE A 131 -11.99 -18.28 -0.81
N ILE A 132 -11.44 -17.35 -0.02
CA ILE A 132 -11.32 -17.50 1.43
C ILE A 132 -12.69 -17.51 2.10
N LEU A 133 -13.59 -16.60 1.73
CA LEU A 133 -14.95 -16.57 2.26
C LEU A 133 -15.69 -17.89 1.98
N ASN A 134 -15.57 -18.43 0.77
CA ASN A 134 -16.18 -19.70 0.37
C ASN A 134 -15.59 -20.88 1.14
N PHE A 135 -14.29 -20.87 1.44
CA PHE A 135 -13.65 -21.90 2.27
C PHE A 135 -14.27 -21.95 3.67
N TYR A 136 -14.39 -20.80 4.35
CA TYR A 136 -14.94 -20.71 5.70
C TYR A 136 -16.46 -20.93 5.75
N LYS A 137 -17.19 -20.60 4.68
CA LYS A 137 -18.64 -20.84 4.57
C LYS A 137 -19.00 -22.31 4.76
N LYS A 138 -18.14 -23.25 4.36
CA LYS A 138 -18.34 -24.71 4.57
C LYS A 138 -18.44 -25.08 6.06
N SER A 139 -17.84 -24.28 6.93
CA SER A 139 -17.88 -24.44 8.39
C SER A 139 -18.87 -23.51 9.08
N GLY A 140 -19.70 -22.77 8.33
CA GLY A 140 -20.64 -21.78 8.89
C GLY A 140 -19.97 -20.58 9.56
N LEU A 141 -18.72 -20.30 9.20
CA LEU A 141 -17.92 -19.21 9.76
C LEU A 141 -17.73 -18.08 8.76
N GLN A 142 -17.62 -16.85 9.29
CA GLN A 142 -17.20 -15.67 8.54
C GLN A 142 -15.85 -15.18 9.09
N PRO A 143 -14.75 -15.27 8.32
CA PRO A 143 -13.44 -14.83 8.75
C PRO A 143 -13.30 -13.30 8.66
N GLY A 144 -12.35 -12.74 9.41
CA GLY A 144 -11.81 -11.41 9.15
C GLY A 144 -10.75 -11.49 8.06
N ILE A 145 -10.81 -10.56 7.09
CA ILE A 145 -9.89 -10.50 5.95
C ILE A 145 -9.43 -9.06 5.77
N ILE A 146 -8.12 -8.86 5.68
CA ILE A 146 -7.50 -7.64 5.15
C ILE A 146 -6.74 -8.03 3.90
N ALA A 147 -7.11 -7.47 2.75
CA ALA A 147 -6.47 -7.75 1.47
C ALA A 147 -5.72 -6.52 0.93
N THR A 148 -4.56 -6.74 0.32
CA THR A 148 -3.76 -5.71 -0.34
C THR A 148 -3.22 -6.24 -1.65
N LEU A 149 -3.49 -5.52 -2.74
CA LEU A 149 -2.99 -5.82 -4.07
C LEU A 149 -1.60 -5.21 -4.29
N HIS A 150 -0.65 -6.05 -4.66
CA HIS A 150 0.65 -5.65 -5.19
C HIS A 150 0.72 -5.99 -6.69
N THR A 151 1.45 -5.17 -7.44
CA THR A 151 1.58 -5.32 -8.90
C THR A 151 2.99 -5.66 -9.36
N PHE A 152 3.97 -5.55 -8.48
CA PHE A 152 5.38 -5.80 -8.78
C PHE A 152 6.02 -6.65 -7.69
N GLY A 153 6.93 -7.53 -8.09
CA GLY A 153 7.77 -8.30 -7.19
C GLY A 153 9.00 -7.51 -6.71
N SER A 154 9.85 -8.17 -5.93
CA SER A 154 11.04 -7.55 -5.34
C SER A 154 12.11 -7.19 -6.38
N LYS A 155 12.09 -7.83 -7.56
CA LYS A 155 12.99 -7.51 -8.68
C LYS A 155 12.39 -6.47 -9.63
N LEU A 156 11.29 -5.82 -9.23
CA LEU A 156 10.53 -4.84 -10.04
C LEU A 156 9.93 -5.43 -11.33
N GLU A 157 9.78 -6.75 -11.36
CA GLU A 157 9.05 -7.48 -12.38
C GLU A 157 7.54 -7.33 -12.19
N PHE A 158 6.79 -7.21 -13.27
CA PHE A 158 5.34 -7.16 -13.17
C PHE A 158 4.82 -8.53 -12.73
N ASN A 159 4.28 -8.59 -11.51
CA ASN A 159 3.81 -9.82 -10.88
C ASN A 159 2.62 -9.47 -9.97
N PRO A 160 1.39 -9.40 -10.52
CA PRO A 160 0.20 -9.15 -9.71
C PRO A 160 -0.05 -10.23 -8.68
N HIS A 161 -0.12 -9.83 -7.40
CA HIS A 161 -0.43 -10.73 -6.31
C HIS A 161 -1.18 -10.00 -5.20
N VAL A 162 -2.02 -10.75 -4.48
CA VAL A 162 -2.84 -10.26 -3.38
C VAL A 162 -2.29 -10.85 -2.10
N HIS A 163 -1.82 -10.00 -1.20
CA HIS A 163 -1.50 -10.37 0.17
C HIS A 163 -2.75 -10.26 1.03
N MET A 164 -3.03 -11.28 1.83
CA MET A 164 -4.17 -11.30 2.73
C MET A 164 -3.75 -11.68 4.13
N VAL A 165 -4.20 -10.91 5.12
CA VAL A 165 -4.19 -11.30 6.53
C VAL A 165 -5.57 -11.83 6.86
N VAL A 166 -5.65 -13.11 7.19
CA VAL A 166 -6.90 -13.84 7.43
C VAL A 166 -6.92 -14.37 8.86
N THR A 167 -8.01 -14.19 9.59
CA THR A 167 -8.16 -14.78 10.94
C THR A 167 -8.19 -16.31 10.86
N MET A 168 -7.48 -17.01 11.76
CA MET A 168 -7.60 -18.47 11.94
C MET A 168 -8.87 -18.79 12.71
N GLY A 169 -9.99 -18.72 12.00
CA GLY A 169 -11.30 -18.75 12.61
C GLY A 169 -12.22 -17.69 12.06
N GLY A 170 -13.42 -17.65 12.60
CA GLY A 170 -14.42 -16.68 12.17
C GLY A 170 -15.55 -16.56 13.16
N VAL A 171 -16.42 -15.61 12.85
CA VAL A 171 -17.65 -15.36 13.56
C VAL A 171 -18.78 -16.19 12.97
N THR A 172 -19.70 -16.64 13.81
CA THR A 172 -20.96 -17.23 13.35
C THR A 172 -22.13 -16.53 14.03
N LYS A 173 -23.32 -16.58 13.41
CA LYS A 173 -24.54 -16.05 14.04
C LYS A 173 -25.03 -17.05 15.09
N LYS A 174 -25.30 -16.57 16.31
CA LYS A 174 -26.12 -17.30 17.28
C LYS A 174 -27.58 -16.88 17.13
N ASP A 175 -28.51 -17.82 17.25
CA ASP A 175 -29.97 -17.58 17.16
C ASP A 175 -30.53 -16.65 18.25
N SER A 176 -29.76 -16.32 19.29
CA SER A 176 -30.23 -15.56 20.47
C SER A 176 -29.86 -14.08 20.51
N GLY A 177 -29.40 -13.48 19.40
CA GLY A 177 -29.17 -12.02 19.31
C GLY A 177 -28.04 -11.45 20.19
N LYS A 178 -27.32 -12.27 20.96
CA LYS A 178 -26.11 -11.88 21.71
C LYS A 178 -25.05 -12.98 21.68
N ALA A 179 -23.81 -12.53 21.47
CA ALA A 179 -22.53 -13.26 21.42
C ALA A 179 -22.13 -13.91 20.07
N THR A 180 -21.47 -13.09 19.24
CA THR A 180 -20.48 -13.51 18.23
C THR A 180 -19.50 -14.50 18.85
N THR A 181 -19.54 -15.78 18.46
CA THR A 181 -18.56 -16.78 18.94
C THR A 181 -17.44 -16.88 17.93
N ILE A 182 -16.21 -16.65 18.39
CA ILE A 182 -15.00 -16.85 17.58
C ILE A 182 -14.67 -18.34 17.64
N TYR A 183 -14.89 -19.06 16.55
CA TYR A 183 -14.41 -20.43 16.43
C TYR A 183 -13.00 -20.38 15.86
N LEU A 184 -12.03 -20.91 16.60
CA LEU A 184 -10.69 -21.11 16.10
C LEU A 184 -10.65 -22.40 15.30
N ILE A 185 -10.24 -22.31 14.03
CA ILE A 185 -9.86 -23.51 13.29
C ILE A 185 -8.48 -23.92 13.81
N ARG A 186 -8.41 -24.97 14.63
CA ARG A 186 -7.14 -25.64 14.87
C ARG A 186 -6.86 -26.51 13.64
N CYS A 187 -5.75 -26.24 12.95
CA CYS A 187 -5.16 -27.23 12.05
C CYS A 187 -4.60 -28.39 12.89
#